data_AF-A0AAD4LR89-F1
#
_entry.id   AF-A0AAD4LR89-F1
#
_cell.length_a   1.000
_cell.length_b   1.000
_cell.length_c   1.000
_cell.angle_alpha   90.00
_cell.angle_beta   90.00
_cell.angle_gamma   90.00
#
_symmetry.space_group_name_H-M   'P 1'
#
loop_
_entity.id
_entity.type
_entity.pdbx_description
1 polymer ?
#
loop_
_entity_poly.entity_id
_entity_poly.type
_entity_poly.pdbx_seq_one_letter_code
_entity_poly.pdbx_strand_id
1 'polypeptide(L)'
;MTVTKAAAISAMKSTLILTATSLLAAAVHGSVVELESRATDGYVQNPSGTASFTFSASCATPACGKNVTGFATSISQLAFGSETGLGAGDACGRCFLINGNKDPYAPDYMGPFFGVVVKATDMCTSTGNEKWCGQTTSQPINSFGMSVHFDLCGDTGAADIFFPPGKSVLTGTYREVLCSEWWTGTDGLSQWDGACLDGESADNWPAVACGNKGTAPA
;
A
#
# COMPACT_ATOMS: atom_id res chain seq x y z
N MET A 1 22.56 -26.39 -59.73
CA MET A 1 21.22 -26.11 -59.18
C MET A 1 21.04 -24.59 -59.18
N THR A 2 20.41 -24.04 -60.23
CA THR A 2 19.02 -23.53 -60.25
C THR A 2 18.88 -22.26 -59.37
N VAL A 3 18.41 -21.08 -59.81
CA VAL A 3 17.50 -20.66 -60.90
C VAL A 3 17.75 -19.17 -61.27
N THR A 4 17.56 -18.86 -62.55
CA THR A 4 17.49 -17.56 -63.25
C THR A 4 16.22 -16.73 -62.94
N LYS A 5 16.28 -15.39 -62.99
CA LYS A 5 15.27 -14.45 -63.59
C LYS A 5 15.57 -13.01 -63.17
N ALA A 6 15.89 -12.07 -64.06
CA ALA A 6 15.05 -11.41 -65.07
C ALA A 6 13.79 -10.75 -64.46
N ALA A 7 13.81 -9.42 -64.37
CA ALA A 7 12.62 -8.60 -64.24
C ALA A 7 12.84 -7.25 -64.93
N ALA A 8 12.25 -7.10 -66.12
CA ALA A 8 11.88 -5.80 -66.66
C ALA A 8 10.63 -6.03 -67.51
N ILE A 9 9.45 -5.80 -66.92
CA ILE A 9 8.20 -5.68 -67.67
C ILE A 9 7.45 -4.45 -67.14
N SER A 10 7.43 -3.45 -68.02
CA SER A 10 6.31 -2.60 -68.44
C SER A 10 5.27 -2.16 -67.40
N ALA A 11 5.16 -0.84 -67.34
CA ALA A 11 4.08 -0.08 -66.74
C ALA A 11 2.69 -0.48 -67.26
N MET A 12 1.70 -0.40 -66.37
CA MET A 12 0.33 -0.07 -66.74
C MET A 12 -0.30 0.74 -65.60
N LYS A 13 -0.72 1.96 -65.95
CA LYS A 13 -1.47 2.90 -65.10
C LYS A 13 -2.84 2.30 -64.80
N SER A 14 -3.24 2.26 -63.54
CA SER A 14 -4.65 2.14 -63.17
C SER A 14 -4.92 2.99 -61.94
N THR A 15 -5.70 4.04 -62.16
CA THR A 15 -6.16 5.01 -61.17
C THR A 15 -7.13 4.32 -60.22
N LEU A 16 -6.77 4.18 -58.96
CA LEU A 16 -7.70 3.78 -57.90
C LEU A 16 -7.82 4.93 -56.89
N ILE A 17 -8.99 5.55 -56.87
CA ILE A 17 -9.40 6.59 -55.93
C ILE A 17 -9.59 5.90 -54.57
N LEU A 18 -8.68 6.16 -53.61
CA LEU A 18 -8.84 5.74 -52.23
C LEU A 18 -9.30 6.95 -51.40
N THR A 19 -10.57 6.94 -51.01
CA THR A 19 -11.16 7.90 -50.09
C THR A 19 -10.53 7.74 -48.70
N ALA A 20 -9.74 8.72 -48.28
CA ALA A 20 -9.19 8.80 -46.94
C ALA A 20 -10.24 9.38 -45.98
N THR A 21 -11.00 8.53 -45.30
CA THR A 21 -11.74 8.92 -44.09
C THR A 21 -10.80 8.85 -42.90
N SER A 22 -10.28 10.01 -42.49
CA SER A 22 -9.52 10.19 -41.25
C SER A 22 -10.47 10.13 -40.04
N LEU A 23 -10.45 9.01 -39.32
CA LEU A 23 -11.01 8.93 -37.96
C LEU A 23 -10.03 9.60 -37.00
N LEU A 24 -10.33 10.85 -36.61
CA LEU A 24 -9.73 11.45 -35.41
C LEU A 24 -10.34 10.75 -34.19
N ALA A 25 -9.63 9.78 -33.63
CA ALA A 25 -9.90 9.32 -32.26
C ALA A 25 -9.31 10.37 -31.30
N ALA A 26 -10.17 11.26 -30.79
CA ALA A 26 -9.80 12.11 -29.67
C ALA A 26 -9.62 11.22 -28.44
N ALA A 27 -8.37 10.98 -28.04
CA ALA A 27 -8.03 10.34 -26.78
C ALA A 27 -8.44 11.26 -25.63
N VAL A 28 -9.65 11.06 -25.12
CA VAL A 28 -10.07 11.63 -23.84
C VAL A 28 -9.21 10.97 -22.78
N HIS A 29 -8.17 11.68 -22.33
CA HIS A 29 -7.42 11.32 -21.12
C HIS A 29 -8.36 11.60 -19.94
N GLY A 30 -9.22 10.63 -19.64
CA GLY A 30 -9.89 10.59 -18.35
C GLY A 30 -8.81 10.38 -17.29
N SER A 31 -8.49 11.42 -16.53
CA SER A 31 -7.86 11.24 -15.23
C SER A 31 -8.78 10.32 -14.44
N VAL A 32 -8.38 9.06 -14.28
CA VAL A 32 -9.05 8.15 -13.37
C VAL A 32 -8.78 8.73 -11.99
N VAL A 33 -9.71 9.51 -11.46
CA VAL A 33 -9.78 9.77 -10.03
C VAL A 33 -10.10 8.39 -9.47
N GLU A 34 -9.07 7.70 -8.95
CA GLU A 34 -9.26 6.46 -8.21
C GLU A 34 -10.31 6.76 -7.14
N LEU A 35 -11.47 6.15 -7.28
CA LEU A 35 -12.59 6.38 -6.38
C LEU A 35 -12.10 5.90 -5.01
N GLU A 36 -11.85 6.84 -4.10
CA GLU A 36 -11.40 6.52 -2.75
C GLU A 36 -12.52 5.72 -2.06
N SER A 37 -12.40 4.39 -2.08
CA SER A 37 -13.42 3.50 -1.57
C SER A 37 -13.41 3.58 -0.05
N ARG A 38 -14.38 4.29 0.51
CA ARG A 38 -14.54 4.39 1.96
C ARG A 38 -15.14 3.09 2.49
N ALA A 39 -14.51 2.52 3.51
CA ALA A 39 -15.08 1.46 4.31
C ALA A 39 -16.14 2.03 5.25
N THR A 40 -16.79 1.13 6.01
CA THR A 40 -17.72 1.51 7.09
C THR A 40 -17.06 2.57 7.99
N ASP A 41 -17.86 3.56 8.39
CA ASP A 41 -17.47 4.67 9.26
C ASP A 41 -16.46 5.67 8.67
N GLY A 42 -16.26 5.64 7.34
CA GLY A 42 -15.53 6.67 6.60
C GLY A 42 -14.02 6.42 6.48
N TYR A 43 -13.51 5.34 7.07
CA TYR A 43 -12.11 4.92 6.96
C TYR A 43 -11.73 4.61 5.52
N VAL A 44 -10.45 4.78 5.17
CA VAL A 44 -9.94 4.57 3.82
C VAL A 44 -9.04 3.33 3.84
N GLN A 45 -9.57 2.23 3.33
CA GLN A 45 -9.01 0.89 3.48
C GLN A 45 -8.89 0.23 2.10
N ASN A 46 -7.95 0.74 1.30
CA ASN A 46 -7.69 0.23 -0.03
C ASN A 46 -6.64 -0.91 0.04
N PRO A 47 -6.79 -2.01 -0.71
CA PRO A 47 -5.86 -3.14 -0.70
C PRO A 47 -4.51 -2.82 -1.35
N SER A 48 -4.36 -1.66 -1.99
CA SER A 48 -3.09 -1.21 -2.54
C SER A 48 -3.05 0.30 -2.63
N GLY A 49 -1.86 0.88 -2.69
CA GLY A 49 -1.70 2.32 -2.86
C GLY A 49 -0.27 2.79 -2.62
N THR A 50 -0.15 4.07 -2.29
CA THR A 50 1.13 4.70 -1.93
C THR A 50 1.28 4.81 -0.42
N ALA A 51 2.52 4.71 0.07
CA ALA A 51 2.81 4.80 1.48
C ALA A 51 4.12 5.52 1.79
N SER A 52 4.16 6.16 2.96
CA SER A 52 5.42 6.51 3.63
C SER A 52 5.73 5.47 4.70
N PHE A 53 7.02 5.38 5.04
CA PHE A 53 7.55 4.36 5.93
C PHE A 53 8.51 4.99 6.93
N THR A 54 8.31 4.69 8.21
CA THR A 54 9.28 4.93 9.31
C THR A 54 9.45 3.65 10.11
N PHE A 55 10.16 3.73 11.23
CA PHE A 55 10.18 2.66 12.22
C PHE A 55 10.13 3.20 13.64
N SER A 56 9.56 2.40 14.53
CA SER A 56 9.61 2.58 15.97
C SER A 56 10.57 1.58 16.60
N ALA A 57 11.15 1.95 17.75
CA ALA A 57 12.06 1.04 18.46
C ALA A 57 11.34 -0.19 19.02
N SER A 58 10.05 -0.06 19.41
CA SER A 58 9.30 -1.13 20.05
C SER A 58 7.83 -1.17 19.64
N CYS A 59 7.23 -2.37 19.68
CA CYS A 59 5.80 -2.60 19.45
C CYS A 59 5.20 -3.57 20.50
N ALA A 60 5.66 -3.52 21.74
CA ALA A 60 5.31 -4.51 22.77
C ALA A 60 3.83 -4.52 23.21
N THR A 61 3.10 -3.41 23.04
CA THR A 61 1.70 -3.24 23.44
C THR A 61 0.87 -2.63 22.32
N PRO A 62 0.58 -3.40 21.26
CA PRO A 62 0.03 -2.85 20.04
C PRO A 62 -1.50 -2.75 20.12
N ALA A 63 -2.08 -1.81 19.37
CA ALA A 63 -3.50 -1.45 19.42
C ALA A 63 -4.47 -2.58 19.02
N CYS A 64 -4.02 -3.60 18.29
CA CYS A 64 -4.82 -4.80 18.02
C CYS A 64 -4.86 -5.77 19.21
N GLY A 65 -3.98 -5.58 20.21
CA GLY A 65 -3.98 -6.32 21.46
C GLY A 65 -3.30 -7.68 21.42
N LYS A 66 -2.53 -7.97 20.37
CA LYS A 66 -1.73 -9.18 20.24
C LYS A 66 -0.38 -8.83 19.63
N ASN A 67 0.69 -9.32 20.27
CA ASN A 67 2.04 -9.29 19.67
C ASN A 67 2.16 -10.36 18.59
N VAL A 68 3.21 -10.30 17.79
CA VAL A 68 3.54 -11.32 16.79
C VAL A 68 5.04 -11.56 16.77
N THR A 69 5.49 -12.72 16.28
CA THR A 69 6.92 -13.05 16.12
C THR A 69 7.48 -12.68 14.75
N GLY A 70 6.62 -12.51 13.74
CA GLY A 70 7.00 -12.07 12.40
C GLY A 70 7.05 -10.55 12.29
N PHE A 71 7.40 -10.03 11.11
CA PHE A 71 7.48 -8.59 10.88
C PHE A 71 6.14 -7.91 11.13
N ALA A 72 6.15 -6.96 12.05
CA ALA A 72 4.98 -6.20 12.47
C ALA A 72 5.09 -4.73 12.07
N THR A 73 3.94 -4.08 11.98
CA THR A 73 3.86 -2.64 11.69
C THR A 73 2.64 -2.02 12.36
N SER A 74 2.73 -0.72 12.64
CA SER A 74 1.55 0.12 12.84
C SER A 74 1.13 0.74 11.50
N ILE A 75 -0.17 0.92 11.29
CA ILE A 75 -0.72 1.57 10.09
C ILE A 75 -1.44 2.88 10.50
N SER A 76 -1.36 3.91 9.66
CA SER A 76 -2.02 5.21 9.88
C SER A 76 -3.49 5.04 10.26
N GLN A 77 -3.95 5.80 11.27
CA GLN A 77 -5.29 5.70 11.86
C GLN A 77 -6.44 5.65 10.85
N LEU A 78 -6.38 6.45 9.77
CA LEU A 78 -7.40 6.47 8.71
C LEU A 78 -7.55 5.12 7.97
N ALA A 79 -6.49 4.31 7.91
CA ALA A 79 -6.51 2.97 7.36
C ALA A 79 -6.64 1.89 8.45
N PHE A 80 -6.22 2.17 9.68
CA PHE A 80 -6.31 1.23 10.80
C PHE A 80 -7.76 0.79 11.09
N GLY A 81 -8.70 1.74 11.06
CA GLY A 81 -10.12 1.44 11.30
C GLY A 81 -10.57 1.59 12.75
N SER A 82 -9.89 2.38 13.57
CA SER A 82 -10.25 2.61 14.97
C SER A 82 -9.75 3.96 15.46
N GLU A 83 -9.96 4.24 16.75
CA GLU A 83 -9.40 5.38 17.48
C GLU A 83 -8.71 4.90 18.76
N THR A 84 -7.89 5.78 19.36
CA THR A 84 -7.17 5.48 20.58
C THR A 84 -8.13 5.08 21.70
N GLY A 85 -7.96 3.85 22.22
CA GLY A 85 -8.78 3.31 23.30
C GLY A 85 -10.04 2.55 22.86
N LEU A 86 -10.35 2.50 21.55
CA LEU A 86 -11.49 1.73 21.03
C LEU A 86 -11.14 0.30 20.60
N GLY A 87 -9.86 -0.07 20.69
CA GLY A 87 -9.36 -1.42 20.38
C GLY A 87 -9.11 -1.62 18.88
N ALA A 88 -9.20 -2.88 18.46
CA ALA A 88 -8.82 -3.34 17.13
C ALA A 88 -9.74 -2.77 16.02
N GLY A 89 -9.11 -2.19 14.99
CA GLY A 89 -9.77 -1.83 13.74
C GLY A 89 -9.64 -2.94 12.68
N ASP A 90 -10.25 -2.75 11.51
CA ASP A 90 -10.29 -3.80 10.48
C ASP A 90 -8.93 -4.08 9.82
N ALA A 91 -7.92 -3.22 10.00
CA ALA A 91 -6.57 -3.51 9.55
C ALA A 91 -5.88 -4.61 10.36
N CYS A 92 -6.37 -4.88 11.57
CA CYS A 92 -5.72 -5.79 12.50
C CYS A 92 -5.59 -7.21 11.93
N GLY A 93 -4.34 -7.65 11.80
CA GLY A 93 -3.96 -8.99 11.31
C GLY A 93 -3.74 -9.07 9.80
N ARG A 94 -4.10 -8.05 9.02
CA ARG A 94 -3.88 -8.04 7.58
C ARG A 94 -2.39 -7.95 7.25
N CYS A 95 -1.99 -8.62 6.16
CA CYS A 95 -0.60 -8.63 5.70
C CYS A 95 -0.40 -7.78 4.45
N PHE A 96 0.68 -7.03 4.42
CA PHE A 96 0.99 -6.10 3.33
C PHE A 96 2.41 -6.33 2.83
N LEU A 97 2.54 -6.55 1.51
CA LEU A 97 3.81 -6.38 0.82
C LEU A 97 4.06 -4.88 0.65
N ILE A 98 5.07 -4.37 1.33
CA ILE A 98 5.52 -2.98 1.25
C ILE A 98 6.84 -2.91 0.47
N ASN A 99 6.99 -1.87 -0.34
CA ASN A 99 8.21 -1.63 -1.12
C ASN A 99 8.62 -0.17 -0.99
N GLY A 100 9.83 0.07 -0.47
CA GLY A 100 10.46 1.38 -0.52
C GLY A 100 11.01 1.64 -1.92
N ASN A 101 10.95 2.88 -2.40
CA ASN A 101 11.54 3.24 -3.69
C ASN A 101 12.10 4.66 -3.76
N LYS A 102 12.01 5.43 -2.67
CA LYS A 102 12.52 6.80 -2.59
C LYS A 102 12.76 7.20 -1.14
N ASP A 103 13.86 7.89 -0.89
CA ASP A 103 14.09 8.65 0.34
C ASP A 103 13.66 10.11 0.09
N PRO A 104 12.60 10.62 0.74
CA PRO A 104 12.12 11.98 0.51
C PRO A 104 13.10 13.07 1.00
N TYR A 105 14.09 12.73 1.84
CA TYR A 105 15.13 13.65 2.29
C TYR A 105 16.44 13.54 1.51
N ALA A 106 16.62 12.47 0.74
CA ALA A 106 17.76 12.29 -0.15
C ALA A 106 17.27 11.93 -1.56
N PRO A 107 16.71 12.90 -2.31
CA PRO A 107 16.08 12.63 -3.60
C PRO A 107 17.04 12.07 -4.66
N ASP A 108 18.36 12.29 -4.52
CA ASP A 108 19.39 11.76 -5.41
C ASP A 108 19.83 10.33 -5.05
N TYR A 109 19.32 9.76 -3.95
CA TYR A 109 19.60 8.38 -3.57
C TYR A 109 18.80 7.40 -4.45
N MET A 110 19.52 6.64 -5.27
CA MET A 110 18.94 5.71 -6.24
C MET A 110 18.77 4.27 -5.73
N GLY A 111 19.03 4.02 -4.43
CA GLY A 111 18.94 2.71 -3.81
C GLY A 111 20.29 2.13 -3.35
N PRO A 112 20.34 0.87 -2.90
CA PRO A 112 19.27 -0.13 -3.01
C PRO A 112 18.02 0.21 -2.19
N PHE A 113 16.87 -0.28 -2.65
CA PHE A 113 15.63 -0.28 -1.86
C PHE A 113 15.14 -1.72 -1.69
N PHE A 114 14.39 -1.95 -0.61
CA PHE A 114 13.93 -3.28 -0.22
C PHE A 114 12.41 -3.31 -0.08
N GLY A 115 11.88 -4.54 -0.10
CA GLY A 115 10.48 -4.81 0.19
C GLY A 115 10.36 -5.99 1.15
N VAL A 116 9.35 -5.94 2.02
CA VAL A 116 9.05 -6.97 3.01
C VAL A 116 7.55 -7.14 3.14
N VAL A 117 7.13 -8.27 3.71
CA VAL A 117 5.74 -8.52 4.07
C VAL A 117 5.60 -8.29 5.57
N VAL A 118 4.70 -7.39 5.96
CA VAL A 118 4.42 -7.02 7.34
C VAL A 118 2.99 -7.35 7.70
N LYS A 119 2.73 -7.70 8.97
CA LYS A 119 1.39 -7.83 9.53
C LYS A 119 1.06 -6.56 10.33
N ALA A 120 -0.09 -5.96 10.07
CA ALA A 120 -0.57 -4.80 10.84
C ALA A 120 -1.07 -5.26 12.21
N THR A 121 -0.39 -4.82 13.27
CA THR A 121 -0.75 -5.15 14.67
C THR A 121 -1.07 -3.91 15.49
N ASP A 122 -0.72 -2.73 15.00
CA ASP A 122 -0.78 -1.50 15.78
C ASP A 122 -1.32 -0.32 14.95
N MET A 123 -1.61 0.78 15.63
CA MET A 123 -2.13 2.00 15.05
C MET A 123 -1.13 3.14 15.21
N CYS A 124 -0.80 3.80 14.11
CA CYS A 124 -0.16 5.11 14.17
C CYS A 124 -1.23 6.20 14.25
N THR A 125 -1.37 6.81 15.44
CA THR A 125 -2.37 7.86 15.70
C THR A 125 -2.09 9.10 14.87
N SER A 126 -3.14 9.78 14.39
CA SER A 126 -2.99 11.06 13.69
C SER A 126 -2.40 12.14 14.59
N THR A 127 -2.92 12.26 15.81
CA THR A 127 -2.41 13.17 16.86
C THR A 127 -0.99 12.79 17.25
N GLY A 128 -0.08 13.78 17.20
CA GLY A 128 1.34 13.64 17.51
C GLY A 128 2.19 13.04 16.38
N ASN A 129 1.58 12.53 15.32
CA ASN A 129 2.27 12.01 14.13
C ASN A 129 1.72 12.64 12.85
N GLU A 130 1.29 13.89 12.88
CA GLU A 130 0.57 14.57 11.79
C GLU A 130 1.36 14.53 10.47
N LYS A 131 2.68 14.58 10.58
CA LYS A 131 3.60 14.50 9.44
C LYS A 131 3.48 13.20 8.64
N TRP A 132 3.21 12.08 9.33
CA TRP A 132 3.24 10.73 8.76
C TRP A 132 1.85 10.10 8.71
N CYS A 133 1.11 10.16 9.81
CA CYS A 133 -0.15 9.47 10.04
C CYS A 133 -1.35 10.43 10.16
N GLY A 134 -1.14 11.71 9.83
CA GLY A 134 -2.16 12.76 9.89
C GLY A 134 -3.21 12.72 8.78
N GLN A 135 -3.35 11.61 8.04
CA GLN A 135 -4.41 11.48 7.05
C GLN A 135 -5.78 11.55 7.74
N THR A 136 -6.69 12.30 7.14
CA THR A 136 -8.10 12.39 7.56
C THR A 136 -9.02 12.19 6.37
N THR A 137 -10.32 12.09 6.62
CA THR A 137 -11.32 11.99 5.55
C THR A 137 -11.37 13.23 4.64
N SER A 138 -10.99 14.41 5.15
CA SER A 138 -10.92 15.67 4.39
C SER A 138 -9.54 15.92 3.76
N GLN A 139 -8.48 15.36 4.33
CA GLN A 139 -7.12 15.41 3.82
C GLN A 139 -6.49 14.00 3.83
N PRO A 140 -6.78 13.15 2.81
CA PRO A 140 -6.44 11.72 2.84
C PRO A 140 -4.98 11.40 2.52
N ILE A 141 -4.10 12.40 2.52
CA ILE A 141 -2.67 12.25 2.26
C ILE A 141 -1.88 12.97 3.34
N ASN A 142 -0.76 12.37 3.76
CA ASN A 142 0.13 13.00 4.72
C ASN A 142 1.01 14.08 4.09
N SER A 143 1.96 14.62 4.87
CA SER A 143 2.88 15.68 4.43
C SER A 143 3.81 15.27 3.28
N PHE A 144 3.89 13.97 2.95
CA PHE A 144 4.67 13.43 1.83
C PHE A 144 3.79 13.02 0.64
N GLY A 145 2.49 13.32 0.69
CA GLY A 145 1.55 12.97 -0.37
C GLY A 145 1.18 11.49 -0.42
N MET A 146 1.38 10.75 0.67
CA MET A 146 1.12 9.30 0.72
C MET A 146 -0.22 9.01 1.38
N SER A 147 -1.00 8.11 0.76
CA SER A 147 -2.34 7.74 1.22
C SER A 147 -2.35 6.94 2.52
N VAL A 148 -1.29 6.18 2.78
CA VAL A 148 -1.14 5.37 3.99
C VAL A 148 0.25 5.62 4.59
N HIS A 149 0.40 5.35 5.88
CA HIS A 149 1.70 5.26 6.52
C HIS A 149 1.84 3.93 7.24
N PHE A 150 3.04 3.34 7.16
CA PHE A 150 3.43 2.16 7.93
C PHE A 150 4.64 2.49 8.79
N ASP A 151 4.51 2.31 10.09
CA ASP A 151 5.63 2.43 11.04
C ASP A 151 6.09 1.02 11.41
N LEU A 152 7.27 0.63 10.95
CA LEU A 152 7.76 -0.75 11.10
C LEU A 152 8.28 -0.98 12.52
N CYS A 153 7.95 -2.14 13.08
CA CYS A 153 8.39 -2.47 14.43
C CYS A 153 9.85 -2.95 14.47
N GLY A 154 10.70 -2.20 15.19
CA GLY A 154 12.10 -2.56 15.45
C GLY A 154 12.28 -3.89 16.17
N ASP A 155 11.45 -4.20 17.18
CA ASP A 155 11.54 -5.47 17.95
C ASP A 155 11.44 -6.72 17.07
N THR A 156 10.75 -6.63 15.93
CA THR A 156 10.56 -7.76 15.01
C THR A 156 11.61 -7.84 13.91
N GLY A 157 12.54 -6.87 13.83
CA GLY A 157 13.57 -6.79 12.80
C GLY A 157 13.08 -6.33 11.42
N ALA A 158 11.81 -5.93 11.28
CA ALA A 158 11.24 -5.46 10.01
C ALA A 158 12.00 -4.23 9.48
N ALA A 159 12.32 -3.29 10.37
CA ALA A 159 13.03 -2.06 10.05
C ALA A 159 14.45 -2.32 9.53
N ASP A 160 15.18 -3.25 10.16
CA ASP A 160 16.57 -3.58 9.81
C ASP A 160 16.71 -4.17 8.40
N ILE A 161 15.65 -4.82 7.91
CA ILE A 161 15.59 -5.36 6.55
C ILE A 161 15.12 -4.32 5.54
N PHE A 162 14.12 -3.51 5.92
CA PHE A 162 13.47 -2.60 4.98
C PHE A 162 14.28 -1.33 4.70
N PHE A 163 14.93 -0.76 5.71
CA PHE A 163 15.64 0.50 5.59
C PHE A 163 17.14 0.28 5.29
N PRO A 164 17.67 0.84 4.18
CA PRO A 164 19.11 0.84 3.94
C PRO A 164 19.87 1.56 5.07
N PRO A 165 21.16 1.24 5.30
CA PRO A 165 21.95 1.90 6.32
C PRO A 165 21.93 3.43 6.20
N GLY A 166 21.66 4.12 7.31
CA GLY A 166 21.56 5.58 7.36
C GLY A 166 20.25 6.16 6.82
N LYS A 167 19.27 5.32 6.48
CA LYS A 167 17.92 5.71 6.06
C LYS A 167 16.94 5.40 7.18
N SER A 168 16.08 6.36 7.49
CA SER A 168 15.02 6.21 8.50
C SER A 168 13.63 6.57 8.00
N VAL A 169 13.55 7.07 6.76
CA VAL A 169 12.31 7.42 6.10
C VAL A 169 12.39 6.98 4.66
N LEU A 170 11.33 6.33 4.20
CA LEU A 170 11.14 6.02 2.79
C LEU A 170 9.71 6.36 2.36
N THR A 171 9.50 6.48 1.06
CA THR A 171 8.18 6.42 0.42
C THR A 171 8.17 5.31 -0.61
N GLY A 172 6.98 4.86 -0.99
CA GLY A 172 6.80 3.85 -2.03
C GLY A 172 5.37 3.33 -2.08
N THR A 173 5.23 2.01 -2.17
CA THR A 173 3.95 1.36 -2.45
C THR A 173 3.65 0.24 -1.47
N TYR A 174 2.37 -0.05 -1.27
CA TYR A 174 1.91 -1.22 -0.55
C TYR A 174 0.87 -2.00 -1.35
N ARG A 175 0.77 -3.29 -1.09
CA ARG A 175 -0.29 -4.18 -1.57
C ARG A 175 -0.59 -5.23 -0.52
N GLU A 176 -1.85 -5.39 -0.19
CA GLU A 176 -2.34 -6.44 0.69
C GLU A 176 -2.15 -7.82 0.04
N VAL A 177 -1.74 -8.78 0.84
CA VAL A 177 -1.43 -10.15 0.44
C VAL A 177 -1.96 -11.13 1.48
N LEU A 178 -2.23 -12.36 1.07
CA LEU A 178 -2.62 -13.41 2.00
C LEU A 178 -1.48 -13.72 2.97
N CYS A 179 -1.74 -13.61 4.28
CA CYS A 179 -0.74 -13.89 5.31
C CYS A 179 -0.18 -15.32 5.20
N SER A 180 -1.04 -16.29 4.90
CA SER A 180 -0.68 -17.71 4.79
C SER A 180 0.34 -18.02 3.68
N GLU A 181 0.44 -17.18 2.66
CA GLU A 181 1.37 -17.35 1.55
C GLU A 181 2.65 -16.52 1.70
N TRP A 182 2.55 -15.35 2.34
CA TRP A 182 3.58 -14.30 2.22
C TRP A 182 4.20 -13.89 3.56
N TRP A 183 3.54 -14.12 4.68
CA TRP A 183 4.01 -13.69 6.00
C TRP A 183 4.42 -14.89 6.85
N THR A 184 5.55 -14.76 7.54
CA THR A 184 6.06 -15.79 8.44
C THR A 184 6.10 -15.27 9.86
N GLY A 185 5.44 -15.96 10.77
CA GLY A 185 5.40 -15.61 12.18
C GLY A 185 4.24 -16.32 12.87
N THR A 186 4.05 -15.99 14.14
CA THR A 186 2.98 -16.53 14.98
C THR A 186 2.39 -15.42 15.82
N ASP A 187 1.09 -15.51 16.04
CA ASP A 187 0.37 -14.57 16.90
C ASP A 187 0.61 -14.90 18.37
N GLY A 188 0.79 -13.84 19.16
CA GLY A 188 0.88 -13.89 20.60
C GLY A 188 -0.49 -14.02 21.25
N LEU A 189 -0.46 -14.14 22.58
CA LEU A 189 -1.68 -14.19 23.38
C LEU A 189 -2.42 -12.84 23.37
N SER A 190 -3.73 -12.92 23.58
CA SER A 190 -4.58 -11.75 23.83
C SER A 190 -4.07 -10.99 25.05
N GLN A 191 -3.82 -9.70 24.89
CA GLN A 191 -3.42 -8.82 26.00
C GLN A 191 -4.63 -8.27 26.77
N TRP A 192 -5.81 -8.27 26.14
CA TRP A 192 -7.08 -7.79 26.70
C TRP A 192 -8.28 -8.42 25.97
N ASP A 193 -9.47 -8.29 26.54
CA ASP A 193 -10.71 -8.83 25.97
C ASP A 193 -11.16 -8.00 24.75
N GLY A 194 -11.28 -8.66 23.60
CA GLY A 194 -11.61 -8.02 22.32
C GLY A 194 -10.40 -7.78 21.42
N ALA A 195 -9.19 -8.20 21.82
CA ALA A 195 -8.04 -8.17 20.93
C ALA A 195 -8.27 -9.06 19.71
N CYS A 196 -7.86 -8.59 18.53
CA CYS A 196 -8.22 -9.22 17.27
C CYS A 196 -7.06 -9.12 16.27
N LEU A 197 -6.78 -10.21 15.55
CA LEU A 197 -5.90 -10.24 14.38
C LEU A 197 -6.55 -11.07 13.26
N ASP A 198 -7.88 -11.18 13.26
CA ASP A 198 -8.63 -12.09 12.38
C ASP A 198 -8.51 -11.71 10.90
N GLY A 199 -8.05 -10.48 10.60
CA GLY A 199 -7.69 -10.02 9.26
C GLY A 199 -6.61 -10.87 8.59
N GLU A 200 -5.88 -11.72 9.34
CA GLU A 200 -4.90 -12.64 8.77
C GLU A 200 -5.51 -13.76 7.90
N SER A 201 -6.81 -13.99 8.09
CA SER A 201 -7.57 -15.06 7.44
C SER A 201 -8.68 -14.56 6.51
N ALA A 202 -8.87 -13.24 6.46
CA ALA A 202 -9.85 -12.61 5.59
C ALA A 202 -9.33 -12.48 4.15
N ASP A 203 -10.26 -12.37 3.21
CA ASP A 203 -9.92 -11.87 1.88
C ASP A 203 -9.35 -10.44 1.99
N ASN A 204 -8.61 -10.02 0.97
CA ASN A 204 -8.14 -8.64 0.89
C ASN A 204 -9.31 -7.65 0.93
N TRP A 205 -9.05 -6.41 1.38
CA TRP A 205 -10.02 -5.33 1.28
C TRP A 205 -10.61 -5.23 -0.14
N PRO A 206 -11.94 -5.04 -0.29
CA PRO A 206 -12.91 -4.54 0.70
C PRO A 206 -13.67 -5.61 1.54
N ALA A 207 -13.02 -6.70 1.97
CA ALA A 207 -13.59 -7.63 2.97
C ALA A 207 -13.53 -7.07 4.41
N VAL A 208 -14.26 -7.69 5.35
CA VAL A 208 -14.29 -7.30 6.78
C VAL A 208 -13.83 -8.48 7.63
N ALA A 209 -13.03 -8.19 8.66
CA ALA A 209 -12.56 -9.12 9.67
C ALA A 209 -12.89 -8.61 11.09
N CYS A 210 -11.94 -7.95 11.75
CA CYS A 210 -12.12 -7.36 13.09
C CYS A 210 -13.16 -6.23 13.11
N GLY A 211 -13.38 -5.59 11.95
CA GLY A 211 -14.34 -4.51 11.75
C GLY A 211 -13.90 -3.18 12.35
N ASN A 212 -14.31 -2.09 11.71
CA ASN A 212 -13.98 -0.73 12.16
C ASN A 212 -14.67 -0.38 13.50
N LYS A 213 -14.14 0.63 14.20
CA LYS A 213 -14.63 1.14 15.48
C LYS A 213 -14.67 2.67 15.44
N GLY A 214 -15.74 3.27 15.92
CA GLY A 214 -15.85 4.73 15.97
C GLY A 214 -16.11 5.35 14.59
N THR A 215 -15.52 6.51 14.32
CA THR A 215 -15.64 7.22 13.04
C THR A 215 -14.27 7.68 12.60
N ALA A 216 -13.99 7.64 11.30
CA ALA A 216 -12.71 8.08 10.78
C ALA A 216 -12.40 9.55 11.14
N PRO A 217 -11.13 9.90 11.38
CA PRO A 217 -10.73 11.27 11.68
C PRO A 217 -11.09 12.20 10.51
N ALA A 218 -11.57 13.42 10.84
CA ALA A 218 -12.04 14.41 9.88
C ALA A 218 -11.03 15.54 9.66
#